data_AF-A0A2E6A8H0-F1
#
_entry.id   AF-A0A2E6A8H0-F1
#
_cell.length_a   1.000
_cell.length_b   1.000
_cell.length_c   1.000
_cell.angle_alpha   90.00
_cell.angle_beta   90.00
_cell.angle_gamma   90.00
#
_symmetry.space_group_name_H-M   'P 1'
#
loop_
_entity.id
_entity.type
_entity.pdbx_description
1 polymer ?
#
loop_
_entity_poly.entity_id
_entity_poly.type
_entity_poly.pdbx_seq_one_letter_code
_entity_poly.pdbx_strand_id
1 'polypeptide(L)' 'MKLENFTTIVDKMISYESGDMNEEESIEFFQELLDRRLIDSLQGNYQRTAALLLELGHIELRKGQ' A
#
# COMPACT_ATOMS: atom_id res chain seq x y z
N MET A 1 -19.27 -22.68 4.86
CA MET A 1 -18.84 -21.37 5.39
C MET A 1 -17.51 -21.04 4.74
N LYS A 2 -17.44 -20.04 3.86
CA LYS A 2 -16.14 -19.56 3.39
C LYS A 2 -15.55 -18.77 4.54
N LEU A 3 -14.42 -19.21 5.09
CA LEU A 3 -13.63 -18.37 5.98
C LEU A 3 -13.12 -17.22 5.12
N GLU A 4 -13.66 -16.02 5.35
CA GLU A 4 -12.99 -14.81 4.91
C GLU A 4 -11.72 -14.70 5.75
N ASN A 5 -10.56 -14.94 5.13
CA ASN A 5 -9.30 -14.60 5.76
C ASN A 5 -9.22 -13.07 5.78
N PHE A 6 -9.25 -12.49 6.97
CA PHE A 6 -8.97 -11.08 7.16
C PHE A 6 -7.47 -10.85 6.97
N THR A 7 -7.08 -10.40 5.78
CA THR A 7 -5.70 -9.98 5.52
C THR A 7 -5.44 -8.66 6.25
N THR A 8 -4.46 -8.64 7.15
CA THR A 8 -4.06 -7.44 7.87
C THR A 8 -3.09 -6.59 7.03
N ILE A 9 -2.89 -5.32 7.41
CA ILE A 9 -1.84 -4.48 6.82
C ILE A 9 -0.45 -5.10 6.98
N VAL A 10 -0.20 -5.77 8.11
CA VAL A 10 1.08 -6.45 8.37
C VAL A 10 1.28 -7.60 7.39
N ASP A 11 0.24 -8.39 7.11
CA ASP A 11 0.33 -9.47 6.11
C ASP A 11 0.63 -8.92 4.72
N LYS A 12 0.01 -7.79 4.35
CA LYS A 12 0.30 -7.10 3.08
C LYS A 12 1.72 -6.56 3.02
N MET A 13 2.25 -6.03 4.12
CA MET A 13 3.67 -5.63 4.20
C MET A 13 4.59 -6.82 3.98
N ILE A 14 4.33 -7.97 4.61
CA ILE A 14 5.12 -9.18 4.43
C ILE A 14 5.12 -9.61 2.96
N SER A 15 3.95 -9.67 2.32
CA SER A 15 3.83 -10.04 0.90
C SER A 15 4.51 -9.05 -0.05
N TYR A 16 4.49 -7.75 0.27
CA TYR A 16 5.24 -6.75 -0.51
C TYR A 16 6.74 -6.95 -0.38
N GLU A 17 7.25 -7.17 0.84
CA GLU A 17 8.70 -7.32 1.08
C GLU A 17 9.26 -8.67 0.61
N SER A 18 8.44 -9.72 0.56
CA SER A 18 8.81 -11.01 -0.03
C SER A 18 8.81 -10.99 -1.56
N GLY A 19 8.21 -9.98 -2.19
CA GLY A 19 8.02 -9.92 -3.64
C GLY A 19 6.89 -10.83 -4.14
N ASP A 20 5.96 -11.22 -3.26
CA ASP A 20 4.80 -12.04 -3.61
C ASP A 20 3.69 -11.23 -4.29
N MET A 21 3.73 -9.89 -4.17
CA MET A 21 2.79 -8.99 -4.85
C MET A 21 3.25 -8.71 -6.29
N ASN A 22 2.29 -8.76 -7.21
CA ASN A 22 2.46 -8.18 -8.54
C ASN A 22 2.38 -6.64 -8.50
N GLU A 23 2.53 -6.01 -9.66
CA GLU A 23 2.53 -4.54 -9.78
C GLU A 23 1.20 -3.91 -9.37
N GLU A 24 0.07 -4.47 -9.82
CA GLU A 24 -1.28 -3.96 -9.50
C GLU A 24 -1.58 -4.10 -8.00
N GLU A 25 -1.27 -5.26 -7.42
CA GLU A 25 -1.40 -5.52 -5.98
C GLU A 25 -0.55 -4.56 -5.14
N SER A 26 0.66 -4.25 -5.62
CA SER A 26 1.53 -3.26 -4.98
C SER A 26 0.91 -1.86 -5.04
N ILE A 27 0.41 -1.43 -6.19
CA ILE A 27 -0.23 -0.11 -6.35
C ILE A 27 -1.44 0.01 -5.42
N GLU A 28 -2.32 -1.00 -5.38
CA GLU A 28 -3.48 -1.02 -4.48
C GLU A 28 -3.06 -0.95 -3.01
N PHE A 29 -2.03 -1.71 -2.63
CA PHE A 29 -1.48 -1.68 -1.28
C PHE A 29 -0.95 -0.28 -0.91
N PHE A 30 -0.19 0.37 -1.81
CA PHE A 30 0.30 1.72 -1.57
C PHE A 30 -0.82 2.77 -1.50
N GLN A 31 -1.87 2.64 -2.30
CA GLN A 31 -3.07 3.49 -2.17
C GLN A 31 -3.73 3.30 -0.80
N GLU A 32 -3.86 2.06 -0.32
CA GLU A 32 -4.42 1.78 1.00
C GLU A 32 -3.57 2.38 2.13
N LEU A 33 -2.24 2.26 2.06
CA LEU A 33 -1.33 2.89 3.02
C LEU A 33 -1.49 4.41 3.04
N LEU A 34 -1.67 5.03 1.87
CA LEU A 34 -1.88 6.47 1.72
C LEU A 34 -3.23 6.90 2.32
N ASP A 35 -4.30 6.18 1.98
CA ASP A 35 -5.66 6.44 2.49
C ASP A 35 -5.73 6.34 4.02
N ARG A 36 -5.00 5.37 4.60
CA ARG A 36 -4.89 5.18 6.05
C ARG A 36 -3.89 6.13 6.73
N ARG A 37 -3.21 7.00 5.97
CA ARG A 37 -2.14 7.90 6.45
C ARG A 37 -0.98 7.16 7.14
N LEU A 38 -0.71 5.93 6.72
CA LEU A 38 0.36 5.11 7.27
C LEU A 38 1.72 5.41 6.63
N ILE A 39 1.74 5.93 5.39
CA ILE A 39 2.99 6.28 4.68
C ILE A 39 3.89 7.21 5.49
N ASP A 40 3.33 8.17 6.23
CA ASP A 40 4.11 9.11 7.05
C ASP A 40 4.84 8.41 8.21
N SER A 41 4.29 7.29 8.69
CA SER A 41 4.89 6.47 9.75
C SER A 41 5.87 5.41 9.23
N LEU A 42 5.84 5.12 7.92
CA LEU A 42 6.64 4.07 7.27
C LEU A 42 7.81 4.70 6.50
N GLN A 43 8.97 4.76 7.13
CA GLN A 43 10.15 5.43 6.57
C GLN A 43 10.85 4.61 5.47
N GLY A 44 11.65 5.28 4.65
CA GLY A 44 12.57 4.62 3.71
C GLY A 44 11.91 4.21 2.40
N ASN A 45 11.87 2.91 2.10
CA ASN A 45 11.39 2.41 0.82
C ASN A 45 9.92 2.80 0.58
N TYR A 46 9.07 2.64 1.59
CA TYR A 46 7.64 2.95 1.49
C TYR A 46 7.37 4.41 1.08
N GLN A 47 8.04 5.37 1.72
CA GLN A 47 7.91 6.79 1.37
C GLN A 47 8.39 7.11 -0.05
N ARG A 48 9.54 6.57 -0.47
CA ARG A 48 10.07 6.81 -1.82
C ARG A 48 9.18 6.19 -2.89
N THR A 49 8.71 4.97 -2.66
CA THR A 49 7.81 4.28 -3.59
C THR A 49 6.47 5.00 -3.68
N ALA A 50 5.86 5.37 -2.55
CA ALA A 50 4.61 6.13 -2.57
C ALA A 50 4.76 7.48 -3.28
N ALA A 51 5.88 8.19 -3.07
CA ALA A 51 6.17 9.45 -3.76
C ALA A 51 6.28 9.26 -5.28
N LEU A 52 6.99 8.21 -5.72
CA LEU A 52 7.11 7.87 -7.14
C LEU A 52 5.74 7.51 -7.75
N LEU A 53 4.94 6.70 -7.06
CA LEU A 53 3.61 6.30 -7.53
C LEU A 53 2.64 7.49 -7.61
N LEU A 54 2.75 8.47 -6.70
CA LEU A 54 2.02 9.73 -6.76
C LEU A 54 2.45 10.57 -7.96
N GLU A 55 3.76 10.70 -8.19
CA GLU A 55 4.32 11.46 -9.31
C GLU A 55 3.87 10.88 -10.67
N LEU A 56 3.83 9.55 -10.77
CA LEU A 56 3.38 8.83 -11.96
C LEU A 56 1.84 8.79 -12.09
N GLY A 57 1.09 9.18 -11.06
CA GLY A 57 -0.37 9.14 -11.05
C GLY A 57 -0.97 7.75 -10.90
N HIS A 58 -0.22 6.78 -10.37
CA HIS A 58 -0.72 5.44 -10.06
C HIS A 58 -1.54 5.39 -8.77
N ILE A 59 -1.24 6.30 -7.83
CA ILE A 59 -2.02 6.52 -6.61
C ILE A 59 -2.33 8.01 -6.47
N GLU A 60 -3.32 8.35 -5.66
CA GLU A 60 -3.78 9.73 -5.48
C GLU A 60 -4.06 10.08 -4.02
N LEU A 61 -3.79 11.34 -3.66
CA LEU A 61 -4.20 11.90 -2.37
C LEU A 61 -5.71 12.16 -2.37
N ARG A 62 -6.47 11.26 -1.73
CA ARG A 62 -7.91 11.43 -1.54
C ARG A 62 -8.16 12.37 -0.37
N LYS A 63 -8.93 13.43 -0.60
CA LYS A 63 -9.45 14.25 0.51
C LYS A 63 -10.44 13.37 1.26
N GLY A 64 -10.16 13.10 2.54
CA GLY A 64 -11.13 12.44 3.43
C GLY A 64 -12.46 13.20 3.36
N GLN A 65 -13.55 12.47 3.14
CA GLN A 65 -14.90 13.02 3.23
C GLN A 65 -15.19 13.55 4.63
#